data_AF-A0A4Y7PEJ9-F1
#
_entry.id   AF-A0A4Y7PEJ9-F1
#
_cell.length_a   1.000
_cell.length_b   1.000
_cell.length_c   1.000
_cell.angle_alpha   90.00
_cell.angle_beta   90.00
_cell.angle_gamma   90.00
#
_symmetry.space_group_name_H-M   'P 1'
#
loop_
_entity.id
_entity.type
_entity.pdbx_description
1 polymer ?
#
loop_
_entity_poly.entity_id
_entity_poly.type
_entity_poly.pdbx_seq_one_letter_code
_entity_poly.pdbx_strand_id
1 'polypeptide(L)'
;MGRASGALRQEYRSLELLDEISRLRYEGQLPAHIEGDRRNTLIKKFQDWKGQNYVPKNVHPAIQWSSKSPFELFETDKDNTSEFQSLNKCNSNPRPTKKIKLTKGSEPILQEKTTQSKKRKSDEVNERLMLDQFGFTWDSQNYSCSYDALFTILFNIWSETP
;
A
#
# COMPACT_ATOMS: atom_id res chain seq x y z
N MET A 1 2.89 24.91 1.12
CA MET A 1 3.55 23.99 0.15
C MET A 1 3.18 22.56 0.50
N GLY A 2 2.11 22.02 -0.08
CA GLY A 2 1.66 20.65 0.18
C GLY A 2 2.58 19.64 -0.47
N ARG A 3 3.42 18.94 0.31
CA ARG A 3 4.20 17.82 -0.19
C ARG A 3 3.36 16.54 -0.05
N ALA A 4 3.12 15.84 -1.15
CA ALA A 4 2.58 14.48 -1.13
C ALA A 4 3.40 13.60 -0.17
N SER A 5 2.71 12.83 0.67
CA SER A 5 3.35 11.92 1.64
C SER A 5 4.19 10.85 0.93
N GLY A 6 5.16 10.27 1.64
CA GLY A 6 6.04 9.23 1.09
C GLY A 6 5.25 8.02 0.57
N ALA A 7 4.24 7.57 1.33
CA ALA A 7 3.34 6.49 0.95
C ALA A 7 2.57 6.81 -0.34
N LEU A 8 2.02 8.02 -0.44
CA LEU A 8 1.29 8.44 -1.65
C LEU A 8 2.20 8.46 -2.89
N ARG A 9 3.45 8.90 -2.74
CA ARG A 9 4.44 8.84 -3.84
C ARG A 9 4.74 7.40 -4.27
N GLN A 10 4.83 6.46 -3.34
CA GLN A 10 5.03 5.04 -3.66
C GLN A 10 3.81 4.43 -4.37
N GLU A 11 2.59 4.80 -3.98
CA GLU A 11 1.37 4.38 -4.69
C GLU A 11 1.37 4.90 -6.14
N TYR A 12 1.68 6.17 -6.36
CA TYR A 12 1.80 6.71 -7.72
C TYR A 12 2.88 5.98 -8.53
N ARG A 13 4.07 5.75 -7.97
CA ARG A 13 5.12 4.96 -8.64
C ARG A 13 4.65 3.55 -9.02
N SER A 14 3.86 2.92 -8.15
CA SER A 14 3.29 1.61 -8.41
C SER A 14 2.31 1.64 -9.58
N LEU A 15 1.46 2.66 -9.66
CA LEU A 15 0.52 2.86 -10.76
C LEU A 15 1.24 3.08 -12.10
N GLU A 16 2.28 3.92 -12.12
CA GLU A 16 3.08 4.16 -13.33
C GLU A 16 3.72 2.87 -13.88
N LEU A 17 4.21 2.00 -13.00
CA LEU A 17 4.75 0.70 -13.43
C LEU A 17 3.66 -0.26 -13.91
N LEU A 18 2.49 -0.27 -13.27
CA LEU A 18 1.37 -1.08 -13.73
C LEU A 18 0.86 -0.64 -15.10
N ASP A 19 0.83 0.67 -15.35
CA ASP A 19 0.46 1.23 -16.66
C ASP A 19 1.45 0.79 -17.74
N GLU A 20 2.76 0.92 -17.46
CA GLU A 20 3.82 0.46 -18.36
C GLU A 20 3.73 -1.05 -18.64
N ILE A 21 3.48 -1.87 -17.61
CA ILE A 21 3.27 -3.32 -17.76
C ILE A 21 2.06 -3.58 -18.67
N SER A 22 0.98 -2.83 -18.48
CA SER A 22 -0.25 -2.99 -19.26
C SER A 22 -0.04 -2.59 -20.71
N ARG A 23 0.69 -1.51 -20.98
CA ARG A 23 1.12 -1.12 -22.32
C ARG A 23 1.96 -2.21 -22.98
N LEU A 24 2.97 -2.74 -22.28
CA LEU A 24 3.83 -3.80 -22.82
C LEU A 24 3.07 -5.10 -23.10
N ARG A 25 2.04 -5.44 -22.30
CA ARG A 25 1.14 -6.57 -22.59
C ARG A 25 0.35 -6.33 -23.87
N TYR A 26 -0.22 -5.14 -24.01
CA TYR A 26 -0.99 -4.77 -25.20
C TYR A 26 -0.13 -4.80 -26.46
N GLU A 27 1.11 -4.32 -26.37
CA GLU A 27 2.09 -4.34 -27.48
C GLU A 27 2.70 -5.74 -27.73
N GLY A 28 2.37 -6.76 -26.92
CA GLY A 28 2.94 -8.10 -27.02
C GLY A 28 4.44 -8.18 -26.69
N GLN A 29 4.99 -7.16 -26.02
CA GLN A 29 6.40 -7.06 -25.64
C GLN A 29 6.69 -7.55 -24.21
N LEU A 30 5.64 -7.77 -23.40
CA LEU A 30 5.80 -8.36 -22.08
C LEU A 30 5.96 -9.89 -22.19
N PRO A 31 7.05 -10.48 -21.66
CA PRO A 31 7.19 -11.93 -21.59
C PRO A 31 6.05 -12.60 -20.83
N ALA A 32 5.59 -13.76 -21.32
CA ALA A 32 4.48 -14.50 -20.72
C ALA A 32 4.73 -14.95 -19.26
N HIS A 33 5.99 -15.09 -18.83
CA HIS A 33 6.33 -15.49 -17.46
C HIS A 33 6.13 -14.36 -16.42
N ILE A 34 5.94 -13.11 -16.86
CA ILE A 34 5.70 -11.98 -15.97
C ILE A 34 4.20 -11.89 -15.72
N GLU A 35 3.75 -12.60 -14.69
CA GLU A 35 2.36 -12.62 -14.24
C GLU A 35 2.31 -12.64 -12.72
N GLY A 36 1.24 -12.08 -12.15
CA GLY A 36 1.03 -12.12 -10.71
C GLY A 36 -0.36 -11.64 -10.34
N ASP A 37 -1.00 -12.35 -9.41
CA ASP A 37 -2.35 -12.06 -8.94
C ASP A 37 -2.42 -10.78 -8.10
N ARG A 38 -1.29 -10.39 -7.50
CA ARG A 38 -1.18 -9.20 -6.64
C ARG A 38 -0.33 -8.15 -7.34
N ARG A 39 -0.68 -6.88 -7.12
CA ARG A 39 0.12 -5.73 -7.57
C ARG A 39 1.60 -5.88 -7.22
N ASN A 40 1.90 -6.16 -5.94
CA ASN A 40 3.27 -6.25 -5.46
C ASN A 40 4.07 -7.39 -6.11
N THR A 41 3.43 -8.55 -6.35
CA THR A 41 4.12 -9.70 -6.98
C THR A 41 4.40 -9.43 -8.45
N LEU A 42 3.45 -8.82 -9.16
CA LEU A 42 3.61 -8.45 -10.56
C LEU A 42 4.70 -7.40 -10.75
N ILE A 43 4.71 -6.34 -9.93
CA ILE A 43 5.72 -5.28 -10.00
C ILE A 43 7.11 -5.83 -9.68
N LYS A 44 7.25 -6.70 -8.66
CA LYS A 44 8.55 -7.33 -8.35
C LYS A 44 9.10 -8.13 -9.53
N LYS A 45 8.29 -9.05 -10.08
CA LYS A 45 8.70 -9.84 -11.26
C LYS A 45 9.06 -8.96 -12.45
N PHE A 46 8.32 -7.88 -12.67
CA PHE A 46 8.63 -6.91 -13.71
C PHE A 46 9.97 -6.21 -13.46
N GLN A 47 10.24 -5.78 -12.22
CA GLN A 47 11.52 -5.16 -11.85
C GLN A 47 12.69 -6.13 -11.93
N ASP A 48 12.49 -7.41 -11.61
CA ASP A 48 13.52 -8.44 -11.75
C ASP A 48 13.89 -8.63 -13.23
N TRP A 49 12.93 -8.50 -14.14
CA TRP A 49 13.15 -8.60 -15.58
C TRP A 49 13.71 -7.32 -16.23
N LYS A 50 13.10 -6.15 -15.98
CA LYS A 50 13.54 -4.86 -16.57
C LYS A 50 14.73 -4.22 -15.85
N GLY A 51 14.87 -4.50 -14.56
CA GLY A 51 15.80 -3.85 -13.65
C GLY A 51 15.12 -2.95 -12.63
N GLN A 52 15.61 -2.96 -11.38
CA GLN A 52 15.05 -2.18 -10.27
C GLN A 52 15.10 -0.66 -10.46
N ASN A 53 16.03 -0.16 -11.27
CA ASN A 53 16.19 1.26 -11.58
C ASN A 53 15.48 1.69 -12.87
N TYR A 54 14.71 0.78 -13.49
CA TYR A 54 13.95 1.13 -14.69
C TYR A 54 12.86 2.14 -14.34
N VAL A 55 12.80 3.23 -15.11
CA VAL A 55 11.78 4.29 -14.99
C VAL A 55 11.11 4.46 -16.36
N PRO A 56 9.78 4.32 -16.47
CA PRO A 56 9.05 4.58 -17.71
C PRO A 56 9.25 6.01 -18.22
N LYS A 57 9.18 6.21 -19.55
CA LYS A 57 9.49 7.50 -20.21
C LYS A 57 8.59 8.65 -19.76
N ASN A 58 7.33 8.35 -19.45
CA ASN A 58 6.29 9.35 -19.17
C ASN A 58 6.11 9.65 -17.68
N VAL A 59 6.98 9.13 -16.81
CA VAL A 59 6.85 9.35 -15.35
C VAL A 59 7.21 10.78 -14.99
N HIS A 60 6.30 11.44 -14.28
CA HIS A 60 6.48 12.82 -13.82
C HIS A 60 7.72 12.97 -12.91
N PRO A 61 8.58 14.00 -13.11
CA PRO A 61 9.84 14.16 -12.37
C PRO A 61 9.72 14.12 -10.84
N ALA A 62 8.60 14.60 -10.31
CA ALA A 62 8.36 14.63 -8.87
C ALA A 62 8.24 13.23 -8.24
N ILE A 63 7.89 12.19 -9.00
CA ILE A 63 7.71 10.81 -8.50
C ILE A 63 8.74 9.84 -9.07
N GLN A 64 9.70 10.30 -9.87
CA GLN A 64 10.79 9.44 -10.36
C GLN A 64 11.58 8.84 -9.19
N TRP A 65 12.08 7.63 -9.39
CA TRP A 65 12.95 6.93 -8.44
C TRP A 65 14.36 6.83 -8.99
N SER A 66 15.33 6.75 -8.09
CA SER A 66 16.75 6.62 -8.40
C SER A 66 17.45 6.02 -7.19
N SER A 67 18.76 5.79 -7.28
CA SER A 67 19.55 5.33 -6.13
C SER A 67 19.46 6.25 -4.90
N LYS A 68 19.09 7.53 -5.07
CA LYS A 68 18.88 8.49 -3.97
C LYS A 68 17.48 8.42 -3.36
N SER A 69 16.50 7.95 -4.12
CA SER A 69 15.11 7.76 -3.68
C SER A 69 14.61 6.46 -4.30
N PRO A 70 14.95 5.31 -3.71
CA PRO A 70 14.61 4.01 -4.26
C PRO A 70 13.09 3.80 -4.24
N PHE A 71 12.61 3.00 -5.18
CA PHE A 71 11.23 2.56 -5.17
C PHE A 71 11.11 1.29 -4.31
N GLU A 72 10.72 1.50 -3.06
CA GLU A 72 10.59 0.45 -2.07
C GLU A 72 9.20 -0.19 -2.15
N LEU A 73 9.15 -1.48 -2.48
CA LEU A 73 7.94 -2.28 -2.43
C LEU A 73 7.77 -2.85 -1.03
N PHE A 74 6.70 -2.47 -0.33
CA PHE A 74 6.35 -3.11 0.93
C PHE A 74 5.98 -4.58 0.65
N GLU A 75 6.74 -5.50 1.22
CA GLU A 75 6.33 -6.90 1.24
C GLU A 75 5.14 -7.05 2.17
N THR A 76 3.93 -7.18 1.61
CA THR A 76 2.81 -7.74 2.34
C THR A 76 2.97 -9.26 2.38
N ASP A 77 3.40 -9.69 3.55
CA ASP A 77 3.22 -11.02 4.15
C ASP A 77 4.06 -12.16 3.57
N LYS A 78 4.90 -12.70 4.47
CA LYS A 78 5.79 -13.86 4.33
C LYS A 78 5.01 -15.17 4.22
N ASP A 79 3.98 -15.22 3.38
CA ASP A 79 3.06 -16.36 3.31
C ASP A 79 3.12 -17.11 1.99
N ASN A 80 4.19 -16.99 1.20
CA ASN A 80 4.45 -17.94 0.12
C ASN A 80 5.95 -18.16 -0.10
N THR A 81 6.38 -19.37 0.28
CA THR A 81 7.54 -20.10 -0.24
C THR A 81 8.90 -19.75 0.37
N SER A 82 9.24 -20.48 1.45
CA SER A 82 10.62 -20.93 1.67
C SER A 82 11.16 -21.54 0.37
N GLU A 83 12.48 -21.37 0.16
CA GLU A 83 13.34 -21.97 -0.89
C GLU A 83 13.66 -21.02 -2.07
N PHE A 84 14.89 -20.76 -2.51
CA PHE A 84 16.21 -21.40 -2.34
C PHE A 84 17.32 -20.32 -2.39
N GLN A 85 18.12 -20.16 -1.34
CA GLN A 85 19.50 -19.66 -1.50
C GLN A 85 20.44 -20.88 -1.47
N SER A 86 20.80 -21.38 -2.64
CA SER A 86 21.96 -22.26 -2.77
C SER A 86 23.23 -21.42 -2.60
N LEU A 87 23.73 -21.34 -1.37
CA LEU A 87 25.09 -20.88 -1.09
C LEU A 87 26.06 -22.03 -1.40
N ASN A 88 26.49 -22.10 -2.67
CA ASN A 88 27.63 -22.91 -3.05
C ASN A 88 28.92 -22.28 -2.50
N LYS A 89 29.39 -22.76 -1.34
CA LYS A 89 30.82 -22.83 -1.03
C LYS A 89 31.10 -23.87 0.06
N CYS A 90 31.61 -25.03 -0.33
CA CYS A 90 32.34 -25.91 0.59
C CYS A 90 33.69 -25.27 0.93
N ASN A 91 34.05 -25.25 2.22
CA ASN A 91 35.28 -25.87 2.73
C ASN A 91 35.40 -25.85 4.27
N SER A 92 35.52 -27.08 4.81
CA SER A 92 36.32 -27.55 5.95
C SER A 92 36.32 -26.79 7.29
N ASN A 93 35.60 -27.32 8.31
CA ASN A 93 36.10 -28.20 9.39
C ASN A 93 35.18 -28.17 10.64
N PRO A 94 34.89 -29.31 11.31
CA PRO A 94 33.92 -29.38 12.40
C PRO A 94 34.57 -29.30 13.79
N ARG A 95 33.99 -28.54 14.73
CA ARG A 95 34.25 -28.66 16.18
C ARG A 95 33.00 -28.31 17.02
N PRO A 96 32.87 -28.83 18.26
CA PRO A 96 31.65 -29.53 18.67
C PRO A 96 30.72 -28.78 19.65
N THR A 97 29.44 -29.15 19.52
CA THR A 97 28.36 -29.25 20.54
C THR A 97 28.32 -28.29 21.72
N LYS A 98 27.22 -27.53 21.81
CA LYS A 98 26.51 -27.29 23.09
C LYS A 98 25.00 -27.55 22.90
N LYS A 99 24.52 -28.59 23.59
CA LYS A 99 23.10 -28.96 23.69
C LYS A 99 22.37 -27.88 24.49
N ILE A 100 21.34 -27.25 23.93
CA ILE A 100 20.38 -26.45 24.69
C ILE A 100 19.01 -27.12 24.54
N LYS A 101 18.37 -27.31 25.69
CA LYS A 101 17.27 -28.23 25.95
C LYS A 101 15.94 -27.70 25.41
N LEU A 102 15.16 -28.62 24.85
CA LEU A 102 13.77 -28.45 24.42
C LEU A 102 12.85 -28.43 25.65
N THR A 103 12.22 -27.29 25.95
CA THR A 103 11.10 -27.22 26.89
C THR A 103 9.78 -27.28 26.13
N LYS A 104 9.01 -28.32 26.45
CA LYS A 104 7.66 -28.60 25.95
C LYS A 104 6.66 -27.62 26.59
N GLY A 105 5.65 -27.23 25.81
CA GLY A 105 4.38 -26.72 26.34
C GLY A 105 4.01 -25.34 25.79
N SER A 106 3.12 -25.31 24.80
CA SER A 106 2.16 -24.22 24.60
C SER A 106 1.06 -24.75 23.67
N GLU A 107 -0.15 -24.87 24.22
CA GLU A 107 -1.39 -25.23 23.53
C GLU A 107 -1.86 -24.11 22.60
N PRO A 108 -2.67 -24.40 21.57
CA PRO A 108 -3.19 -23.40 20.64
C PRO A 108 -4.28 -22.55 21.29
N ILE A 109 -4.13 -21.22 21.22
CA ILE A 109 -5.14 -20.25 21.65
C ILE A 109 -6.33 -20.28 20.67
N LEU A 110 -7.48 -20.63 21.23
CA LEU A 110 -8.80 -20.53 20.61
C LEU A 110 -9.16 -19.06 20.30
N GLN A 111 -9.84 -18.88 19.17
CA GLN A 111 -10.48 -17.64 18.77
C GLN A 111 -11.52 -17.21 19.81
N GLU A 112 -11.43 -15.98 20.31
CA GLU A 112 -12.56 -15.31 20.94
C GLU A 112 -12.92 -14.02 20.18
N LYS A 113 -14.14 -14.04 19.63
CA LYS A 113 -14.88 -12.86 19.21
C LYS A 113 -15.31 -12.11 20.47
N THR A 114 -14.94 -10.85 20.62
CA THR A 114 -15.64 -9.93 21.51
C THR A 114 -15.95 -8.63 20.78
N THR A 115 -17.19 -8.56 20.29
CA THR A 115 -17.93 -7.32 20.05
C THR A 115 -17.94 -6.47 21.31
N GLN A 116 -17.37 -5.27 21.25
CA GLN A 116 -17.64 -4.23 22.24
C GLN A 116 -18.11 -2.95 21.53
N SER A 117 -19.43 -2.82 21.47
CA SER A 117 -20.16 -1.59 21.21
C SER A 117 -19.75 -0.52 22.23
N LYS A 118 -19.12 0.56 21.77
CA LYS A 118 -18.93 1.77 22.57
C LYS A 118 -20.11 2.71 22.34
N LYS A 119 -20.93 2.83 23.38
CA LYS A 119 -22.03 3.78 23.57
C LYS A 119 -21.52 5.22 23.30
N ARG A 120 -22.14 5.92 22.36
CA ARG A 120 -21.86 7.34 22.07
C ARG A 120 -22.48 8.23 23.14
N LYS A 121 -21.68 9.16 23.66
CA LYS A 121 -22.14 10.30 24.47
C LYS A 121 -22.55 11.41 23.48
N SER A 122 -23.74 11.96 23.65
CA SER A 122 -24.20 13.10 22.84
C SER A 122 -23.53 14.36 23.34
N ASP A 123 -22.68 14.97 22.52
CA ASP A 123 -22.19 16.33 22.78
C ASP A 123 -23.20 17.34 22.22
N GLU A 124 -23.49 18.32 23.05
CA GLU A 124 -24.45 19.40 22.87
C GLU A 124 -23.93 20.39 21.82
N VAL A 125 -24.69 20.58 20.74
CA VAL A 125 -24.30 21.45 19.61
C VAL A 125 -24.51 22.91 20.01
N ASN A 126 -23.42 23.62 20.24
CA ASN A 126 -23.41 25.08 20.41
C ASN A 126 -23.60 25.75 19.05
N GLU A 127 -24.79 26.30 18.80
CA GLU A 127 -25.09 27.12 17.63
C GLU A 127 -24.32 28.45 17.68
N ARG A 128 -23.12 28.45 17.10
CA ARG A 128 -22.52 29.66 16.52
C ARG A 128 -22.06 29.34 15.11
N LEU A 129 -23.00 29.43 14.17
CA LEU A 129 -22.74 29.50 12.74
C LEU A 129 -22.07 30.85 12.43
N MET A 130 -20.77 30.94 12.73
CA MET A 130 -19.88 31.84 12.01
C MET A 130 -19.64 31.19 10.65
N LEU A 131 -20.03 31.90 9.59
CA LEU A 131 -19.76 31.62 8.18
C LEU A 131 -18.25 31.68 7.90
N ASP A 132 -17.48 30.83 8.55
CA ASP A 132 -16.14 30.48 8.11
C ASP A 132 -16.34 29.24 7.24
N GLN A 133 -16.03 29.35 5.94
CA GLN A 133 -16.16 28.24 5.00
C GLN A 133 -15.13 27.15 5.35
N PHE A 134 -15.43 26.39 6.38
CA PHE A 134 -14.80 25.12 6.63
C PHE A 134 -15.34 24.15 5.58
N GLY A 135 -14.45 23.71 4.70
CA GLY A 135 -14.73 22.57 3.84
C GLY A 135 -15.16 21.38 4.69
N PHE A 136 -15.98 20.53 4.09
CA PHE A 136 -16.47 19.34 4.76
C PHE A 136 -15.32 18.47 5.33
N THR A 137 -15.40 18.14 6.61
CA THR A 137 -14.40 17.34 7.30
C THR A 137 -14.57 15.86 6.99
N TRP A 138 -13.60 15.29 6.27
CA TRP A 138 -13.56 13.85 5.99
C TRP A 138 -13.02 13.12 7.22
N ASP A 139 -13.91 12.71 8.12
CA ASP A 139 -13.56 11.91 9.29
C ASP A 139 -14.06 10.45 9.21
N SER A 140 -13.44 9.58 10.02
CA SER A 140 -13.80 8.16 10.12
C SER A 140 -14.82 7.88 11.23
N GLN A 141 -15.40 8.91 11.84
CA GLN A 141 -16.31 8.75 12.97
C GLN A 141 -17.74 8.47 12.49
N ASN A 142 -18.16 9.17 11.45
CA ASN A 142 -19.50 9.01 10.87
C ASN A 142 -19.49 8.60 9.39
N TYR A 143 -18.33 8.55 8.73
CA TYR A 143 -18.18 8.28 7.29
C TYR A 143 -19.11 9.15 6.43
N SER A 144 -19.34 10.39 6.87
CA SER A 144 -20.22 11.35 6.17
C SER A 144 -19.63 11.90 4.86
N CYS A 145 -18.37 11.56 4.54
CA CYS A 145 -17.65 12.06 3.38
C CYS A 145 -18.38 11.83 2.04
N SER A 146 -19.15 10.74 1.92
CA SER A 146 -19.97 10.49 0.72
C SER A 146 -21.13 11.47 0.59
N TYR A 147 -21.77 11.84 1.71
CA TYR A 147 -22.85 12.83 1.74
C TYR A 147 -22.30 14.25 1.55
N ASP A 148 -21.17 14.57 2.16
CA ASP A 148 -20.49 15.86 2.00
C ASP A 148 -20.15 16.15 0.53
N ALA A 149 -19.63 15.14 -0.18
CA ALA A 149 -19.38 15.23 -1.62
C ALA A 149 -20.67 15.47 -2.41
N LEU A 150 -21.75 14.75 -2.08
CA LEU A 150 -23.06 14.91 -2.72
C LEU A 150 -23.65 16.31 -2.48
N PHE A 151 -23.60 16.81 -1.24
CA PHE A 151 -24.10 18.15 -0.91
C PHE A 151 -23.27 19.24 -1.56
N THR A 152 -21.96 19.08 -1.68
CA THR A 152 -21.08 20.00 -2.43
C THR A 152 -21.52 20.10 -3.89
N ILE A 153 -21.76 18.93 -4.54
CA ILE A 153 -22.20 18.88 -5.94
C ILE A 153 -23.58 19.53 -6.09
N LEU A 154 -24.55 19.18 -5.24
CA LEU A 154 -25.89 19.75 -5.29
C LEU A 154 -25.90 21.26 -5.04
N PHE A 155 -25.10 21.75 -4.09
CA PHE A 155 -24.95 23.17 -3.80
C PHE A 155 -24.40 23.93 -5.00
N ASN A 156 -23.40 23.39 -5.69
CA ASN A 156 -22.84 24.00 -6.89
C ASN A 156 -23.88 24.04 -8.03
N ILE A 157 -24.61 22.96 -8.25
CA ILE A 157 -25.71 22.92 -9.25
C ILE A 157 -26.78 23.97 -8.93
N TRP A 158 -27.22 24.04 -7.67
CA TRP A 158 -28.23 24.99 -7.22
C TRP A 158 -27.75 26.45 -7.34
N SER A 159 -26.46 26.70 -7.12
CA SER A 159 -25.88 28.05 -7.25
C SER A 159 -25.69 28.50 -8.69
N GLU A 160 -25.48 27.56 -9.63
CA GLU A 160 -25.29 27.85 -11.06
C GLU A 160 -26.61 28.08 -11.81
N THR A 161 -27.72 27.52 -11.32
CA THR A 161 -29.07 27.76 -11.87
C THR A 161 -30.04 28.14 -10.74
N PRO A 162 -30.22 29.45 -10.44
CA PRO A 162 -31.13 29.90 -9.40
C PRO A 162 -32.60 29.62 -9.73
#